data_AF-A0A967SKA8-F1
#
_entry.id   AF-A0A967SKA8-F1
#
_cell.length_a   1.000
_cell.length_b   1.000
_cell.length_c   1.000
_cell.angle_alpha   90.00
_cell.angle_beta   90.00
_cell.angle_gamma   90.00
#
_symmetry.space_group_name_H-M   'P 1'
#
loop_
_entity.id
_entity.type
_entity.pdbx_description
1 polymer ?
#
loop_
_entity_poly.entity_id
_entity_poly.type
_entity_poly.pdbx_seq_one_letter_code
_entity_poly.pdbx_strand_id
1 'polypeptide(L)'
;GYLAVHLTQHVLTPHFHLGEETHTGAMASRGVGVFALVGLLPHAFFDGVAISGGYLERPQLGLLIFLAVALHKVPTGLSLASIMLASRNTSRQALLAVAGVGAATVMGALVTPVFGVLARYGLALAAGVTLYVAASNLIPEAQQQRGWWIPGGVFLGVLTFYLARLAIPGHA
;
A
#
# COMPACT_ATOMS: atom_id res chain seq x y z
N GLY A 1 -6.26 2.58 12.16
CA GLY A 1 -5.31 2.47 11.04
C GLY A 1 -4.02 3.17 11.36
N TYR A 2 -4.00 4.50 11.24
CA TYR A 2 -2.78 5.31 11.32
C TYR A 2 -1.90 4.98 12.54
N LEU A 3 -2.45 5.11 13.74
CA LEU A 3 -1.72 4.84 15.00
C LEU A 3 -1.22 3.40 15.11
N ALA A 4 -1.95 2.43 14.57
CA ALA A 4 -1.54 1.03 14.59
C ALA A 4 -0.30 0.81 13.72
N VAL A 5 -0.26 1.41 12.52
CA VAL A 5 0.92 1.34 11.64
C VAL A 5 2.08 2.13 12.25
N HIS A 6 1.81 3.32 12.78
CA HIS A 6 2.81 4.14 13.47
C HIS A 6 3.49 3.38 14.60
N LEU A 7 2.71 2.78 15.51
CA LEU A 7 3.22 1.99 16.62
C LEU A 7 4.01 0.78 16.13
N THR A 8 3.49 0.06 15.15
CA THR A 8 4.16 -1.10 14.55
C THR A 8 5.53 -0.70 14.00
N GLN A 9 5.60 0.35 13.17
CA GLN A 9 6.87 0.82 12.61
C GLN A 9 7.81 1.37 13.69
N HIS A 10 7.33 2.11 14.69
CA HIS A 10 8.20 2.72 15.68
C HIS A 10 8.66 1.76 16.78
N VAL A 11 7.93 0.66 17.03
CA VAL A 11 8.32 -0.34 18.04
C VAL A 11 9.11 -1.48 17.42
N LEU A 12 8.72 -1.96 16.24
CA LEU A 12 9.38 -3.12 15.62
C LEU A 12 10.60 -2.71 14.79
N THR A 13 10.55 -1.61 14.05
CA THR A 13 11.64 -1.26 13.12
C THR A 13 12.96 -0.90 13.82
N PRO A 14 12.98 -0.14 14.92
CA PRO A 14 14.23 0.19 15.63
C PRO A 14 14.88 -1.01 16.34
N HIS A 15 14.10 -1.98 16.80
CA HIS A 15 14.62 -3.13 17.56
C HIS A 15 15.22 -4.24 16.68
N PHE A 16 14.98 -4.22 15.38
CA PHE A 16 15.54 -5.19 14.43
C PHE A 16 16.68 -4.62 13.57
N HIS A 17 17.25 -3.44 13.91
CA HIS A 17 18.27 -2.75 13.11
C HIS A 17 17.93 -2.70 11.60
N LEU A 18 16.66 -2.46 11.27
CA LEU A 18 16.14 -2.61 9.90
C LEU A 18 16.50 -1.45 8.95
N GLY A 19 17.38 -0.52 9.35
CA GLY A 19 17.69 0.66 8.53
C GLY A 19 18.95 1.47 8.85
N GLU A 20 19.78 1.10 9.84
CA GLU A 20 20.92 1.91 10.28
C GLU A 20 22.30 1.30 9.98
N GLU A 21 22.37 0.07 9.47
CA GLU A 21 23.63 -0.54 9.06
C GLU A 21 24.09 0.02 7.71
N THR A 22 24.79 1.16 7.74
CA THR A 22 25.44 1.85 6.61
C THR A 22 26.65 1.08 6.05
N HIS A 23 26.54 -0.24 5.93
CA HIS A 23 27.50 -1.03 5.16
C HIS A 23 27.01 -1.06 3.72
N THR A 24 27.81 -0.52 2.79
CA THR A 24 27.52 -0.46 1.35
C THR A 24 27.17 -1.82 0.71
N GLY A 25 27.42 -2.94 1.40
CA GLY A 25 26.97 -4.30 1.01
C GLY A 25 25.59 -4.74 1.53
N ALA A 26 25.01 -4.09 2.55
CA ALA A 26 23.78 -4.53 3.22
C ALA A 26 22.50 -4.31 2.38
N MET A 27 22.46 -3.24 1.57
CA MET A 27 21.39 -2.99 0.60
C MET A 27 21.30 -4.05 -0.51
N ALA A 28 22.37 -4.83 -0.72
CA ALA A 28 22.40 -5.93 -1.69
C ALA A 28 22.03 -7.29 -1.06
N SER A 29 21.65 -7.33 0.23
CA SER A 29 21.24 -8.57 0.88
C SER A 29 19.79 -8.92 0.54
N ARG A 30 19.50 -10.22 0.39
CA ARG A 30 18.13 -10.70 0.14
C ARG A 30 17.11 -10.23 1.17
N GLY A 31 17.56 -9.93 2.39
CA GLY A 31 16.73 -9.43 3.48
C GLY A 31 15.93 -8.19 3.10
N VAL A 32 16.51 -7.25 2.35
CA VAL A 32 15.83 -6.00 1.96
C VAL A 32 14.56 -6.27 1.16
N GLY A 33 14.61 -7.16 0.17
CA GLY A 33 13.44 -7.54 -0.62
C GLY A 33 12.37 -8.26 0.22
N VAL A 34 12.79 -9.12 1.15
CA VAL A 34 11.88 -9.81 2.07
C VAL A 34 11.20 -8.81 3.01
N PHE A 35 11.93 -7.85 3.57
CA PHE A 35 11.35 -6.81 4.43
C PHE A 35 10.40 -5.90 3.67
N ALA A 36 10.74 -5.53 2.43
CA ALA A 36 9.83 -4.80 1.57
C ALA A 36 8.52 -5.57 1.36
N LEU A 37 8.59 -6.87 1.05
CA LEU A 37 7.40 -7.73 0.95
C LEU A 37 6.60 -7.77 2.28
N VAL A 38 7.26 -8.02 3.40
CA VAL A 38 6.61 -8.13 4.72
C VAL A 38 5.91 -6.83 5.10
N GLY A 39 6.51 -5.66 4.83
CA GLY A 39 5.87 -4.37 5.06
C GLY A 39 4.66 -4.13 4.16
N LEU A 40 4.70 -4.64 2.92
CA LEU A 40 3.64 -4.42 1.92
C LEU A 40 2.44 -5.36 2.09
N LEU A 41 2.61 -6.54 2.69
CA LEU A 41 1.54 -7.50 2.91
C LEU A 41 0.38 -6.95 3.76
N PRO A 42 0.60 -6.34 4.94
CA PRO A 42 -0.47 -5.71 5.72
C PRO A 42 -1.14 -4.55 4.98
N HIS A 43 -0.36 -3.71 4.30
CA HIS A 43 -0.90 -2.62 3.50
C HIS A 43 -1.86 -3.15 2.42
N ALA A 44 -1.43 -4.17 1.69
CA ALA A 44 -2.22 -4.79 0.64
C ALA A 44 -3.48 -5.49 1.17
N PHE A 45 -3.39 -6.13 2.32
CA PHE A 45 -4.56 -6.66 3.01
C PHE A 45 -5.59 -5.56 3.30
N PHE A 46 -5.16 -4.43 3.85
CA PHE A 46 -6.06 -3.31 4.15
C PHE A 46 -6.60 -2.61 2.89
N ASP A 47 -5.92 -2.65 1.75
CA ASP A 47 -6.52 -2.22 0.47
C ASP A 47 -7.73 -3.08 0.11
N GLY A 48 -7.63 -4.41 0.32
CA GLY A 48 -8.76 -5.34 0.16
C GLY A 48 -9.92 -5.03 1.11
N VAL A 49 -9.58 -4.74 2.36
CA VAL A 49 -10.57 -4.30 3.37
C VAL A 49 -11.25 -3.00 2.95
N ALA A 50 -10.52 -2.05 2.39
CA ALA A 50 -11.10 -0.81 1.88
C ALA A 50 -12.07 -1.05 0.72
N ILE A 51 -11.71 -1.93 -0.23
CA ILE A 51 -12.57 -2.27 -1.37
C ILE A 51 -13.88 -2.89 -0.87
N SER A 52 -13.80 -3.96 -0.07
CA SER A 52 -15.00 -4.62 0.42
C SER A 52 -15.81 -3.73 1.36
N GLY A 53 -15.16 -2.98 2.25
CA GLY A 53 -15.83 -2.02 3.14
C GLY A 53 -16.57 -0.94 2.35
N GLY A 54 -15.97 -0.43 1.27
CA GLY A 54 -16.62 0.49 0.36
C GLY A 54 -17.87 -0.10 -0.28
N TYR A 55 -17.82 -1.35 -0.74
CA TYR A 55 -18.99 -2.04 -1.31
C TYR A 55 -20.09 -2.33 -0.29
N LEU A 56 -19.73 -2.60 0.97
CA LEU A 56 -20.70 -2.78 2.06
C LEU A 56 -21.43 -1.47 2.39
N GLU A 57 -20.76 -0.32 2.27
CA GLU A 57 -21.39 0.99 2.44
C GLU A 57 -22.26 1.37 1.23
N ARG A 58 -21.66 1.47 0.04
CA ARG A 58 -22.35 1.78 -1.23
C ARG A 58 -21.59 1.21 -2.43
N PRO A 59 -22.27 0.61 -3.44
CA PRO A 59 -21.60 0.08 -4.63
C PRO A 59 -20.71 1.09 -5.37
N GLN A 60 -21.12 2.35 -5.43
CA GLN A 60 -20.36 3.44 -6.07
C GLN A 60 -19.05 3.73 -5.33
N LEU A 61 -19.07 3.71 -3.99
CA LEU A 61 -17.88 3.92 -3.18
C LEU A 61 -16.90 2.74 -3.32
N GLY A 62 -17.43 1.50 -3.29
CA GLY A 62 -16.64 0.30 -3.54
C GLY A 62 -15.95 0.32 -4.90
N LEU A 63 -16.66 0.70 -5.96
CA LEU A 63 -16.09 0.82 -7.31
C LEU A 63 -14.99 1.90 -7.37
N LEU A 64 -15.22 3.07 -6.75
CA LEU A 64 -14.22 4.14 -6.72
C LEU A 64 -12.93 3.70 -6.01
N ILE A 65 -13.06 3.04 -4.86
CA ILE A 65 -11.90 2.53 -4.10
C ILE A 65 -11.21 1.43 -4.90
N PHE A 66 -11.95 0.51 -5.53
CA PHE A 66 -11.39 -0.54 -6.38
C PHE A 66 -10.53 0.05 -7.51
N LEU A 67 -11.05 1.04 -8.24
CA LEU A 67 -10.30 1.68 -9.33
C LEU A 67 -9.05 2.39 -8.81
N ALA A 68 -9.16 3.10 -7.68
CA ALA A 68 -8.02 3.78 -7.06
C ALA A 68 -6.93 2.77 -6.63
N VAL A 69 -7.32 1.64 -6.05
CA VAL A 69 -6.41 0.55 -5.67
C VAL A 69 -5.78 -0.10 -6.89
N ALA A 70 -6.58 -0.48 -7.89
CA ALA A 70 -6.08 -1.10 -9.11
C ALA A 70 -5.01 -0.22 -9.80
N LEU A 71 -5.23 1.10 -9.82
CA LEU A 71 -4.31 2.05 -10.46
C LEU A 71 -2.94 2.07 -9.77
N HIS A 72 -2.89 2.13 -8.43
CA HIS A 72 -1.61 2.20 -7.72
C HIS A 72 -0.98 0.82 -7.47
N LYS A 73 -1.71 -0.29 -7.66
CA LYS A 73 -1.15 -1.64 -7.52
C LYS A 73 -0.12 -2.00 -8.59
N VAL A 74 -0.29 -1.48 -9.81
CA VAL A 74 0.68 -1.72 -10.90
C VAL A 74 2.05 -1.10 -10.57
N PRO A 75 2.16 0.20 -10.24
CA PRO A 75 3.42 0.79 -9.77
C PRO A 75 3.99 0.08 -8.54
N THR A 76 3.16 -0.29 -7.57
CA THR A 76 3.57 -0.99 -6.35
C THR A 76 4.17 -2.36 -6.65
N GLY A 77 3.56 -3.15 -7.54
CA GLY A 77 4.07 -4.44 -7.97
C GLY A 77 5.39 -4.33 -8.72
N LEU A 78 5.52 -3.36 -9.62
CA LEU A 78 6.78 -3.07 -10.32
C LEU A 78 7.88 -2.67 -9.33
N SER A 79 7.58 -1.78 -8.40
CA SER A 79 8.53 -1.31 -7.38
C SER A 79 9.02 -2.48 -6.51
N LEU A 80 8.11 -3.34 -6.03
CA LEU A 80 8.48 -4.52 -5.25
C LEU A 80 9.33 -5.50 -6.07
N ALA A 81 8.98 -5.77 -7.32
CA ALA A 81 9.76 -6.64 -8.19
C ALA A 81 11.18 -6.08 -8.41
N SER A 82 11.30 -4.78 -8.66
CA SER A 82 12.59 -4.09 -8.79
C SER A 82 13.43 -4.20 -7.51
N ILE A 83 12.84 -3.96 -6.33
CA ILE A 83 13.53 -4.10 -5.04
C ILE A 83 13.99 -5.54 -4.82
N MET A 84 13.14 -6.53 -5.12
CA MET A 84 13.48 -7.95 -4.99
C MET A 84 14.68 -8.32 -5.86
N LEU A 85 14.68 -7.91 -7.14
CA LEU A 85 15.79 -8.19 -8.05
C LEU A 85 17.07 -7.44 -7.64
N ALA A 86 16.96 -6.17 -7.26
CA ALA A 86 18.09 -5.36 -6.79
C ALA A 86 18.73 -5.92 -5.51
N SER A 87 17.95 -6.58 -4.66
CA SER A 87 18.38 -7.23 -3.42
C SER A 87 18.84 -8.69 -3.61
N ARG A 88 19.21 -9.11 -4.83
CA ARG A 88 19.68 -10.48 -5.15
C ARG A 88 18.64 -11.59 -4.89
N ASN A 89 17.35 -11.27 -4.84
CA ASN A 89 16.31 -12.28 -4.96
C ASN A 89 16.16 -12.69 -6.43
N THR A 90 15.72 -13.93 -6.66
CA THR A 90 15.51 -14.47 -8.01
C THR A 90 14.24 -13.90 -8.64
N SER A 91 14.13 -13.92 -9.97
CA SER A 91 12.90 -13.49 -10.66
C SER A 91 11.66 -14.27 -10.23
N ARG A 92 11.83 -15.56 -9.89
CA ARG A 92 10.75 -16.38 -9.32
C ARG A 92 10.30 -15.85 -7.95
N GLN A 93 11.24 -15.49 -7.08
CA GLN A 93 10.92 -14.89 -5.78
C GLN A 93 10.22 -13.53 -5.94
N ALA A 94 10.68 -12.69 -6.87
CA ALA A 94 10.04 -11.42 -7.18
C ALA A 94 8.59 -11.62 -7.66
N LEU A 95 8.35 -12.56 -8.58
CA LEU A 95 7.00 -12.88 -9.06
C LEU A 95 6.10 -13.40 -7.94
N LEU A 96 6.60 -14.31 -7.10
CA LEU A 96 5.86 -14.83 -5.96
C LEU A 96 5.55 -13.74 -4.93
N ALA A 97 6.46 -12.79 -4.72
CA ALA A 97 6.23 -11.66 -3.82
C ALA A 97 5.11 -10.75 -4.34
N VAL A 98 5.13 -10.39 -5.63
CA VAL A 98 4.06 -9.60 -6.26
C VAL A 98 2.72 -10.35 -6.22
N ALA A 99 2.73 -11.65 -6.51
CA ALA A 99 1.53 -12.49 -6.39
C ALA A 99 1.01 -12.54 -4.94
N GLY A 100 1.90 -12.63 -3.96
CA GLY A 100 1.54 -12.60 -2.53
C GLY A 100 0.86 -11.30 -2.10
N VAL A 101 1.32 -10.16 -2.61
CA VAL A 101 0.68 -8.84 -2.39
C VAL A 101 -0.72 -8.79 -3.02
N GLY A 102 -0.88 -9.32 -4.23
CA GLY A 102 -2.19 -9.47 -4.87
C GLY A 102 -3.12 -10.37 -4.04
N ALA A 103 -2.62 -11.53 -3.61
CA ALA A 103 -3.35 -12.47 -2.77
C ALA A 103 -3.78 -11.84 -1.43
N ALA A 104 -2.90 -11.08 -0.77
CA ALA A 104 -3.23 -10.35 0.45
C ALA A 104 -4.41 -9.39 0.23
N THR A 105 -4.46 -8.70 -0.90
CA THR A 105 -5.56 -7.81 -1.28
C THR A 105 -6.87 -8.57 -1.43
N VAL A 106 -6.85 -9.70 -2.16
CA VAL A 106 -8.04 -10.56 -2.32
C VAL A 106 -8.49 -11.11 -0.96
N MET A 107 -7.56 -11.58 -0.14
CA MET A 107 -7.85 -12.10 1.20
C MET A 107 -8.52 -11.04 2.09
N GLY A 108 -8.02 -9.80 2.09
CA GLY A 108 -8.63 -8.68 2.83
C GLY A 108 -10.06 -8.42 2.39
N ALA A 109 -10.33 -8.43 1.09
CA ALA A 109 -11.68 -8.24 0.56
C ALA A 109 -12.63 -9.39 0.96
N LEU A 110 -12.19 -10.65 0.87
CA LEU A 110 -13.01 -11.82 1.20
C LEU A 110 -13.33 -11.95 2.70
N VAL A 111 -12.38 -11.59 3.56
CA VAL A 111 -12.50 -11.70 5.02
C VAL A 111 -13.39 -10.58 5.59
N THR A 112 -13.36 -9.39 4.99
CA THR A 112 -14.08 -8.21 5.50
C THR A 112 -15.57 -8.43 5.81
N PRO A 113 -16.41 -9.01 4.92
CA PRO A 113 -17.82 -9.20 5.21
C PRO A 113 -18.08 -10.30 6.25
N VAL A 114 -17.13 -11.22 6.47
CA VAL A 114 -17.26 -12.35 7.40
C VAL A 114 -16.99 -11.91 8.85
N PHE A 115 -16.07 -10.97 9.04
CA PHE A 115 -15.68 -10.49 10.37
C PHE A 115 -16.37 -9.17 10.70
N GLY A 116 -17.33 -9.20 11.62
CA GLY A 116 -18.15 -8.02 11.96
C GLY A 116 -17.36 -6.76 12.34
N VAL A 117 -16.18 -6.92 12.95
CA VAL A 117 -15.28 -5.79 13.25
C VAL A 117 -14.74 -5.14 11.98
N LEU A 118 -14.34 -5.93 10.98
CA LEU A 118 -13.88 -5.41 9.68
C LEU A 118 -15.04 -4.88 8.85
N ALA A 119 -16.20 -5.54 8.86
CA ALA A 119 -17.38 -5.03 8.18
C ALA A 119 -17.78 -3.63 8.71
N ARG A 120 -17.70 -3.41 10.03
CA ARG A 120 -18.12 -2.15 10.66
C ARG A 120 -17.04 -1.06 10.71
N TYR A 121 -15.78 -1.43 10.94
CA TYR A 121 -14.69 -0.48 11.17
C TYR A 121 -13.55 -0.60 10.15
N GLY A 122 -13.61 -1.58 9.25
CA GLY A 122 -12.55 -1.88 8.29
C GLY A 122 -12.22 -0.72 7.37
N LEU A 123 -13.23 0.01 6.89
CA LEU A 123 -13.01 1.17 6.02
C LEU A 123 -12.23 2.29 6.73
N ALA A 124 -12.60 2.61 7.98
CA ALA A 124 -11.89 3.60 8.79
C ALA A 124 -10.46 3.12 9.17
N LEU A 125 -10.30 1.83 9.46
CA LEU A 125 -8.99 1.23 9.70
C LEU A 125 -8.10 1.33 8.47
N ALA A 126 -8.59 0.93 7.30
CA ALA A 126 -7.86 0.94 6.05
C ALA A 126 -7.49 2.37 5.62
N ALA A 127 -8.44 3.32 5.69
CA ALA A 127 -8.16 4.73 5.41
C ALA A 127 -7.01 5.27 6.27
N GLY A 128 -6.97 4.91 7.56
CA GLY A 128 -5.87 5.27 8.43
C GLY A 128 -4.54 4.63 8.05
N VAL A 129 -4.52 3.38 7.57
CA VAL A 129 -3.30 2.70 7.08
C VAL A 129 -2.77 3.43 5.85
N THR A 130 -3.63 3.69 4.86
CA THR A 130 -3.26 4.39 3.63
C THR A 130 -2.76 5.81 3.92
N LEU A 131 -3.43 6.54 4.83
CA LEU A 131 -3.00 7.89 5.22
C LEU A 131 -1.61 7.87 5.86
N TYR A 132 -1.31 6.88 6.70
CA TYR A 132 0.01 6.76 7.32
C TYR A 132 1.10 6.52 6.28
N VAL A 133 0.91 5.51 5.42
CA VAL A 133 1.89 5.18 4.37
C VAL A 133 2.12 6.37 3.44
N ALA A 134 1.04 7.06 3.04
CA ALA A 134 1.14 8.24 2.19
C ALA A 134 1.88 9.40 2.87
N ALA A 135 1.47 9.77 4.08
CA ALA A 135 1.98 10.97 4.76
C ALA A 135 3.36 10.77 5.38
N SER A 136 3.65 9.60 5.93
CA SER A 136 4.87 9.35 6.71
C SER A 136 5.96 8.64 5.90
N ASN A 137 5.63 8.03 4.75
CA ASN A 137 6.62 7.38 3.89
C ASN A 137 6.68 8.04 2.51
N LEU A 138 5.57 8.08 1.77
CA LEU A 138 5.60 8.50 0.36
C LEU A 138 5.82 10.00 0.15
N ILE A 139 5.16 10.88 0.91
CA ILE A 139 5.36 12.34 0.77
C ILE A 139 6.81 12.75 1.11
N PRO A 140 7.40 12.32 2.23
CA PRO A 140 8.79 12.61 2.53
C PRO A 140 9.76 12.11 1.46
N GLU A 141 9.54 10.90 0.93
CA GLU A 141 10.36 10.34 -0.16
C GLU A 141 10.22 11.17 -1.45
N ALA A 142 8.98 11.54 -1.81
CA ALA A 142 8.70 12.37 -2.98
C ALA A 142 9.39 13.75 -2.88
N GLN A 143 9.52 14.30 -1.68
CA GLN A 143 10.19 15.59 -1.44
C GLN A 143 11.72 15.52 -1.52
N GLN A 144 12.32 14.33 -1.36
CA GLN A 144 13.77 14.14 -1.51
C GLN A 144 14.21 14.08 -2.98
N GLN A 145 13.29 13.71 -3.88
CA GLN A 145 13.56 13.65 -5.31
C GLN A 145 13.67 15.05 -5.93
N ARG A 146 14.62 15.25 -6.84
CA ARG A 146 14.82 16.55 -7.52
C ARG A 146 13.88 16.69 -8.72
N GLY A 147 13.25 17.85 -8.83
CA GLY A 147 12.41 18.23 -9.97
C GLY A 147 10.92 18.28 -9.64
N TRP A 148 10.16 19.03 -10.45
CA TRP A 148 8.74 19.29 -10.19
C TRP A 148 7.80 18.15 -10.59
N TRP A 149 8.29 17.18 -11.36
CA TRP A 149 7.49 16.09 -11.92
C TRP A 149 7.02 15.08 -10.86
N ILE A 150 7.81 14.83 -9.80
CA ILE A 150 7.42 13.96 -8.68
C ILE A 150 6.25 14.57 -7.89
N PRO A 151 6.35 15.81 -7.34
CA PRO A 151 5.19 16.47 -6.73
C PRO A 151 4.02 16.64 -7.70
N GLY A 152 4.30 16.96 -8.97
CA GLY A 152 3.29 17.05 -10.02
C GLY A 152 2.49 15.75 -10.19
N GLY A 153 3.16 14.61 -10.11
CA GLY A 153 2.53 13.29 -10.13
C GLY A 153 1.58 13.05 -8.94
N VAL A 154 1.92 13.54 -7.75
CA VAL A 154 1.02 13.46 -6.57
C VAL A 154 -0.27 14.24 -6.82
N PHE A 155 -0.16 15.49 -7.28
CA PHE A 155 -1.33 16.31 -7.60
C PHE A 155 -2.15 15.74 -8.76
N LEU A 156 -1.49 15.18 -9.78
CA LEU A 156 -2.15 14.47 -10.87
C LEU A 156 -2.93 13.26 -10.36
N GLY A 157 -2.39 12.51 -9.39
CA GLY A 157 -3.10 11.41 -8.74
C GLY A 157 -4.38 11.89 -8.02
N VAL A 158 -4.28 12.97 -7.24
CA VAL A 158 -5.43 13.60 -6.56
C VAL A 158 -6.48 14.08 -7.56
N LEU A 159 -6.04 14.76 -8.63
CA LEU A 159 -6.92 15.22 -9.70
C LEU A 159 -7.62 14.04 -10.40
N THR A 160 -6.87 12.99 -10.72
CA THR A 160 -7.42 11.78 -11.36
C THR A 160 -8.48 11.13 -10.47
N PHE A 161 -8.23 11.03 -9.16
CA PHE A 161 -9.22 10.53 -8.21
C PHE A 161 -10.47 11.41 -8.15
N TYR A 162 -10.30 12.73 -8.12
CA TYR A 162 -11.42 13.68 -8.10
C TYR A 162 -12.28 13.59 -9.38
N LEU A 163 -11.65 13.47 -10.55
CA LEU A 163 -12.36 13.28 -11.82
C LEU A 163 -13.07 11.92 -11.87
N ALA A 164 -12.40 10.85 -11.43
CA ALA A 164 -13.00 9.51 -11.35
C ALA A 164 -14.21 9.50 -10.42
N ARG A 165 -14.15 10.25 -9.30
CA ARG A 165 -15.32 10.48 -8.44
C ARG A 165 -16.44 11.10 -9.27
N LEU A 166 -16.26 12.29 -9.86
CA LEU A 166 -17.32 12.99 -10.61
C LEU A 166 -17.96 12.18 -11.74
N ALA A 167 -17.23 11.25 -12.34
CA ALA A 167 -17.71 10.43 -13.45
C ALA A 167 -18.65 9.28 -13.04
N ILE A 168 -18.69 8.87 -11.75
CA ILE A 168 -19.50 7.73 -11.29
C ILE A 168 -20.89 8.22 -10.85
N PRO A 169 -21.99 7.95 -11.58
CA PRO A 169 -23.30 8.52 -11.25
C PRO A 169 -23.82 8.09 -9.86
N GLY A 170 -24.35 9.04 -9.07
CA GLY A 170 -25.01 8.76 -7.77
C GLY A 170 -24.50 9.55 -6.55
N HIS A 171 -23.99 10.78 -6.73
CA HIS A 171 -23.44 11.61 -5.65
C HIS A 171 -24.42 12.58 -4.99
N ALA A 172 -25.73 12.42 -5.23
CA ALA A 172 -26.78 13.13 -4.48
C ALA A 172 -27.30 12.22 -3.37
#